data_AF-A0AAD8FTF2-F1
#
_entry.id   AF-A0AAD8FTF2-F1
#
_cell.length_a   1.000
_cell.length_b   1.000
_cell.length_c   1.000
_cell.angle_alpha   90.00
_cell.angle_beta   90.00
_cell.angle_gamma   90.00
#
_symmetry.space_group_name_H-M   'P 1'
#
loop_
_entity.id
_entity.type
_entity.pdbx_description
1 polymer ?
#
loop_
_entity_poly.entity_id
_entity_poly.type
_entity_poly.pdbx_seq_one_letter_code
_entity_poly.pdbx_strand_id
1 'polypeptide(L)'
;MSLLFLALKGNSYFYAGQLMAMSIIHGGPPPQFLSPVLTEALICGPDKVIVSAEDVANEEIRSQIILIRDASSEDALEDAVSKASSILALSGCFRRTDMQNRGEVAIDIASWYVLQRTRAAYESFSEGLTALGMLNALKTYPMQLRCLYVESIERLTAEHLENLFKVHLSEAGSNKYHGECITLGFWRDYLQDAKLKLTTVSLEEVLVFVTGSDKIPALGFSPAPSVEFLHDEDHRFPIANTCENVIRLPLKSKYEYFKKDMDFGIKNSHGFGRP
;
A
#
# COMPACT_ATOMS: atom_id res chain seq x y z
N MET A 1 13.24 -16.99 26.20
CA MET A 1 13.35 -15.52 26.02
C MET A 1 12.55 -15.16 24.78
N SER A 2 11.56 -14.27 24.87
CA SER A 2 10.67 -13.99 23.73
C SER A 2 11.41 -13.26 22.62
N LEU A 3 11.02 -13.49 21.36
CA LEU A 3 11.58 -12.79 20.18
C LEU A 3 11.46 -11.27 20.31
N LEU A 4 10.35 -10.78 20.88
CA LEU A 4 10.11 -9.36 21.17
C LEU A 4 11.22 -8.77 22.05
N PHE A 5 11.61 -9.49 23.11
CA PHE A 5 12.64 -9.01 24.03
C PHE A 5 14.03 -8.97 23.37
N LEU A 6 14.36 -9.98 22.55
CA LEU A 6 15.62 -9.99 21.81
C LEU A 6 15.69 -8.84 20.80
N ALA A 7 14.61 -8.59 20.06
CA ALA A 7 14.49 -7.49 19.12
C ALA A 7 14.60 -6.11 19.80
N LEU A 8 13.97 -5.95 20.98
CA LEU A 8 14.11 -4.75 21.81
C LEU A 8 15.55 -4.54 22.27
N LYS A 9 16.19 -5.59 22.81
CA LYS A 9 17.58 -5.53 23.27
C LYS A 9 18.55 -5.18 22.13
N GLY A 10 18.24 -5.60 20.91
CA GLY A 10 19.02 -5.30 19.71
C GLY A 10 18.64 -4.00 19.00
N ASN A 11 17.80 -3.15 19.59
CA ASN A 11 17.29 -1.91 18.97
C ASN A 11 16.64 -2.12 17.59
N SER A 12 16.12 -3.32 17.29
CA SER A 12 15.60 -3.64 15.96
C SER A 12 14.39 -2.77 15.60
N TYR A 13 13.53 -2.45 16.58
CA TYR A 13 12.38 -1.56 16.37
C TYR A 13 12.81 -0.11 16.10
N PHE A 14 13.79 0.41 16.85
CA PHE A 14 14.40 1.71 16.58
C PHE A 14 14.98 1.78 15.16
N TYR A 15 15.79 0.80 14.76
CA TYR A 15 16.37 0.79 13.41
C TYR A 15 15.31 0.62 12.33
N ALA A 16 14.24 -0.13 12.56
CA ALA A 16 13.12 -0.22 11.63
C ALA A 16 12.45 1.15 11.42
N GLY A 17 12.20 1.92 12.48
CA GLY A 17 11.68 3.28 12.38
C GLY A 17 12.63 4.23 11.64
N GLN A 18 13.93 4.14 11.93
CA GLN A 18 14.95 4.96 11.27
C GLN A 18 15.08 4.64 9.77
N LEU A 19 15.14 3.36 9.40
CA LEU A 19 15.20 2.93 8.01
C LEU A 19 13.97 3.35 7.22
N MET A 20 12.80 3.31 7.86
CA MET A 20 11.55 3.79 7.25
C MET A 20 11.59 5.29 6.97
N ALA A 21 12.06 6.10 7.92
CA ALA A 21 12.25 7.54 7.71
C ALA A 21 13.24 7.83 6.58
N MET A 22 14.38 7.13 6.57
CA MET A 22 15.39 7.26 5.51
C MET A 22 14.82 6.90 4.14
N SER A 23 14.08 5.78 4.02
CA SER A 23 13.48 5.36 2.76
C SER A 23 12.54 6.43 2.22
N ILE A 24 11.61 6.91 3.04
CA ILE A 24 10.62 7.90 2.60
C ILE A 24 11.28 9.21 2.18
N ILE A 25 12.19 9.75 3.00
CA ILE A 25 12.74 11.09 2.78
C ILE A 25 13.72 11.13 1.61
N HIS A 26 14.42 10.02 1.35
CA HIS A 26 15.32 9.91 0.20
C HIS A 26 14.65 9.37 -1.06
N GLY A 27 13.31 9.28 -1.08
CA GLY A 27 12.55 8.85 -2.28
C GLY A 27 12.64 7.35 -2.58
N GLY A 28 13.06 6.54 -1.61
CA GLY A 28 12.95 5.09 -1.65
C GLY A 28 11.50 4.59 -1.49
N PRO A 29 11.29 3.28 -1.59
CA PRO A 29 9.95 2.70 -1.50
C PRO A 29 9.36 2.92 -0.09
N PRO A 30 8.15 3.48 0.01
CA PRO A 30 7.46 3.61 1.29
C PRO A 30 7.02 2.21 1.80
N PRO A 31 6.96 1.99 3.12
CA PRO A 31 6.58 0.71 3.71
C PRO A 31 5.17 0.25 3.29
N GLN A 32 4.17 1.13 3.29
CA GLN A 32 2.79 0.81 2.87
C GLN A 32 2.20 -0.48 3.46
N PHE A 33 2.58 -0.85 4.69
CA PHE A 33 2.11 -2.08 5.35
C PHE A 33 1.63 -1.85 6.79
N LEU A 34 1.64 -0.60 7.29
CA LEU A 34 1.19 -0.31 8.64
C LEU A 34 -0.33 -0.41 8.72
N SER A 35 -0.82 -1.01 9.81
CA SER A 35 -2.25 -1.04 10.08
C SER A 35 -2.79 0.37 10.35
N PRO A 36 -4.09 0.61 10.10
CA PRO A 36 -4.74 1.86 10.47
C PRO A 36 -4.54 2.20 11.95
N VAL A 37 -4.66 1.21 12.85
CA VAL A 37 -4.49 1.39 14.31
C VAL A 37 -3.08 1.87 14.67
N LEU A 38 -2.04 1.26 14.11
CA LEU A 38 -0.66 1.68 14.38
C LEU A 38 -0.38 3.09 13.85
N THR A 39 -0.93 3.41 12.67
CA THR A 39 -0.78 4.74 12.07
C THR A 39 -1.46 5.81 12.93
N GLU A 40 -2.68 5.55 13.39
CA GLU A 40 -3.40 6.45 14.30
C GLU A 40 -2.63 6.62 15.62
N ALA A 41 -2.07 5.52 16.15
CA ALA A 41 -1.26 5.56 17.37
C ALA A 41 0.00 6.41 17.19
N LEU A 42 0.66 6.39 16.03
CA LEU A 42 1.80 7.28 15.74
C LEU A 42 1.39 8.76 15.69
N ILE A 43 0.19 9.05 15.21
CA ILE A 43 -0.33 10.42 15.04
C ILE A 43 -0.73 11.01 16.40
N CYS A 44 -1.67 10.38 17.11
CA CYS A 44 -2.29 10.97 18.31
C CYS A 44 -1.78 10.38 19.62
N GLY A 45 -1.00 9.29 19.56
CA GLY A 45 -0.51 8.52 20.71
C GLY A 45 -1.38 7.29 20.97
N PRO A 46 -0.79 6.16 21.42
CA PRO A 46 -1.49 4.89 21.56
C PRO A 46 -2.65 4.95 22.58
N ASP A 47 -2.56 5.80 23.60
CA ASP A 47 -3.58 5.92 24.64
C ASP A 47 -4.87 6.62 24.17
N LYS A 48 -4.86 7.24 22.99
CA LYS A 48 -6.03 7.91 22.40
C LYS A 48 -6.72 7.09 21.31
N VAL A 49 -6.13 5.95 20.93
CA VAL A 49 -6.66 5.11 19.87
C VAL A 49 -7.66 4.12 20.44
N ILE A 50 -8.81 4.03 19.80
CA ILE A 50 -9.83 3.04 20.12
C ILE A 50 -9.55 1.81 19.26
N VAL A 51 -9.43 0.65 19.90
CA VAL A 51 -9.17 -0.63 19.25
C VAL A 51 -10.41 -1.52 19.41
N SER A 52 -10.84 -2.17 18.33
CA SER A 52 -11.92 -3.15 18.36
C SER A 52 -11.40 -4.57 18.21
N ALA A 53 -12.31 -5.55 18.34
CA ALA A 53 -11.94 -6.96 18.14
C ALA A 53 -11.45 -7.22 16.71
N GLU A 54 -11.98 -6.51 15.73
CA GLU A 54 -11.64 -6.62 14.32
C GLU A 54 -10.18 -6.25 14.03
N ASP A 55 -9.57 -5.39 14.84
CA ASP A 55 -8.16 -5.00 14.74
C ASP A 55 -7.19 -6.09 15.23
N VAL A 56 -7.71 -7.13 15.90
CA VAL A 56 -6.90 -8.24 16.41
C VAL A 56 -6.63 -9.24 15.28
N ALA A 57 -5.37 -9.32 14.87
CA ALA A 57 -4.93 -10.23 13.81
C ALA A 57 -4.99 -11.72 14.20
N ASN A 58 -4.88 -12.05 15.49
CA ASN A 58 -4.97 -13.43 15.96
C ASN A 58 -6.44 -13.88 15.99
N GLU A 59 -6.81 -14.79 15.07
CA GLU A 59 -8.15 -15.37 14.91
C GLU A 59 -8.77 -15.84 16.24
N GLU A 60 -7.99 -16.56 17.06
CA GLU A 60 -8.45 -17.14 18.31
C GLU A 60 -8.74 -16.07 19.36
N ILE A 61 -7.79 -15.15 19.57
CA ILE A 61 -7.99 -14.04 20.52
C ILE A 61 -9.15 -13.14 20.07
N ARG A 62 -9.25 -12.84 18.77
CA ARG A 62 -10.36 -12.10 18.20
C ARG A 62 -11.69 -12.78 18.47
N SER A 63 -11.77 -14.10 18.24
CA SER A 63 -12.99 -14.88 18.46
C SER A 63 -13.41 -14.84 19.94
N GLN A 64 -12.46 -14.97 20.86
CA GLN A 64 -12.72 -14.87 22.30
C GLN A 64 -13.28 -13.49 22.70
N ILE A 65 -12.71 -12.41 22.16
CA ILE A 65 -13.17 -11.04 22.42
C ILE A 65 -14.59 -10.83 21.87
N ILE A 66 -14.86 -11.30 20.65
CA ILE A 66 -16.19 -11.23 20.02
C ILE A 66 -17.24 -12.00 20.85
N LEU A 67 -16.90 -13.20 21.33
CA LEU A 67 -17.81 -13.99 22.17
C LEU A 67 -18.20 -13.26 23.46
N ILE A 68 -17.27 -12.55 24.11
CA ILE A 68 -17.58 -11.72 25.28
C ILE A 68 -18.48 -10.55 24.88
N ARG A 69 -18.11 -9.81 23.82
CA ARG A 69 -18.83 -8.62 23.36
C ARG A 69 -20.29 -8.93 22.99
N ASP A 70 -20.50 -10.05 22.31
CA ASP A 70 -21.76 -10.40 21.66
C ASP A 70 -22.58 -11.44 22.45
N ALA A 71 -22.15 -11.85 23.65
CA ALA A 71 -22.88 -12.78 24.50
C ALA A 71 -24.34 -12.33 24.72
N SER A 72 -25.32 -13.22 24.58
CA SER A 72 -26.75 -12.85 24.66
C SER A 72 -27.43 -13.21 25.99
N SER A 73 -26.76 -13.98 26.85
CA SER A 73 -27.24 -14.40 28.17
C SER A 73 -26.09 -14.47 29.17
N GLU A 74 -26.39 -14.57 30.47
CA GLU A 74 -25.37 -14.78 31.51
C GLU A 74 -24.58 -16.08 31.29
N ASP A 75 -25.27 -17.20 30.97
CA ASP A 75 -24.61 -18.48 30.68
C ASP A 75 -23.63 -18.36 29.49
N ALA A 76 -24.04 -17.69 28.41
CA ALA A 76 -23.18 -17.47 27.25
C ALA A 76 -21.97 -16.58 27.58
N LEU A 77 -22.16 -15.60 28.47
CA LEU A 77 -21.09 -14.73 28.92
C LEU A 77 -20.11 -15.48 29.83
N GLU A 78 -20.60 -16.32 30.74
CA GLU A 78 -19.75 -17.14 31.62
C GLU A 78 -18.87 -18.11 30.81
N ASP A 79 -19.46 -18.77 29.81
CA ASP A 79 -18.72 -19.60 28.86
C ASP A 79 -17.65 -18.81 28.08
N ALA A 80 -18.00 -17.60 27.61
CA ALA A 80 -17.08 -16.73 26.88
C ALA A 80 -15.91 -16.27 27.76
N VAL A 81 -16.19 -15.85 28.99
CA VAL A 81 -15.19 -15.44 29.99
C VAL A 81 -14.28 -16.60 30.36
N SER A 82 -14.83 -17.80 30.52
CA SER A 82 -14.06 -19.02 30.79
C SER A 82 -13.07 -19.33 29.66
N LYS A 83 -13.53 -19.26 28.40
CA LYS A 83 -12.68 -19.42 27.20
C LYS A 83 -11.59 -18.35 27.10
N ALA A 84 -11.90 -17.11 27.47
CA ALA A 84 -10.98 -15.98 27.45
C ALA A 84 -10.15 -15.81 28.74
N SER A 85 -10.20 -16.78 29.67
CA SER A 85 -9.57 -16.66 31.00
C SER A 85 -8.09 -16.32 30.94
N SER A 86 -7.35 -16.90 29.99
CA SER A 86 -5.92 -16.66 29.81
C SER A 86 -5.62 -15.22 29.38
N ILE A 87 -6.35 -14.67 28.41
CA ILE A 87 -6.16 -13.31 27.89
C ILE A 87 -6.62 -12.27 28.91
N LEU A 88 -7.70 -12.54 29.65
CA LEU A 88 -8.18 -11.71 30.76
C LEU A 88 -7.15 -11.61 31.89
N ALA A 89 -6.53 -12.73 32.26
CA ALA A 89 -5.49 -12.75 33.27
C ALA A 89 -4.24 -11.96 32.85
N LEU A 90 -3.83 -12.08 31.58
CA LEU A 90 -2.66 -11.38 31.04
C LEU A 90 -2.90 -9.88 30.86
N SER A 91 -4.11 -9.46 30.50
CA SER A 91 -4.46 -8.05 30.37
C SER A 91 -4.57 -7.31 31.69
N GLY A 92 -4.61 -8.04 32.82
CA GLY A 92 -4.85 -7.46 34.13
C GLY A 92 -6.29 -6.96 34.29
N CYS A 93 -7.22 -7.44 33.47
CA CYS A 93 -8.63 -7.12 33.60
C CYS A 93 -9.23 -7.94 34.77
N PHE A 94 -9.03 -7.45 35.99
CA PHE A 94 -9.48 -8.11 37.23
C PHE A 94 -10.94 -7.80 37.60
N ARG A 95 -11.62 -6.94 36.83
CA ARG A 95 -13.03 -6.65 37.07
C ARG A 95 -13.89 -7.85 36.68
N ARG A 96 -14.94 -8.12 37.45
CA ARG A 96 -15.93 -9.13 37.10
C ARG A 96 -16.63 -8.69 35.82
N THR A 97 -16.56 -9.51 34.78
CA THR A 97 -17.31 -9.28 33.54
C THR A 97 -18.78 -9.63 33.76
N ASP A 98 -19.68 -8.72 33.36
CA ASP A 98 -21.12 -8.89 33.43
C ASP A 98 -21.79 -8.36 32.14
N MET A 99 -23.10 -8.53 32.03
CA MET A 99 -23.84 -8.15 30.83
C MET A 99 -23.82 -6.65 30.54
N GLN A 100 -23.57 -5.80 31.53
CA GLN A 100 -23.52 -4.34 31.39
C GLN A 100 -22.15 -3.88 30.90
N ASN A 101 -21.07 -4.51 31.36
CA ASN A 101 -19.70 -4.08 31.10
C ASN A 101 -18.97 -4.89 30.00
N ARG A 102 -19.56 -5.99 29.50
CA ARG A 102 -18.91 -6.89 28.52
C ARG A 102 -18.33 -6.18 27.29
N GLY A 103 -18.98 -5.13 26.81
CA GLY A 103 -18.54 -4.37 25.64
C GLY A 103 -17.25 -3.58 25.94
N GLU A 104 -17.20 -2.94 27.12
CA GLU A 104 -15.99 -2.26 27.57
C GLU A 104 -14.85 -3.26 27.84
N VAL A 105 -15.15 -4.41 28.44
CA VAL A 105 -14.15 -5.46 28.69
C VAL A 105 -13.55 -5.95 27.36
N ALA A 106 -14.37 -6.14 26.33
CA ALA A 106 -13.90 -6.50 25.01
C ALA A 106 -12.96 -5.44 24.41
N ILE A 107 -13.30 -4.15 24.52
CA ILE A 107 -12.46 -3.03 24.08
C ILE A 107 -11.14 -2.99 24.86
N ASP A 108 -11.17 -3.19 26.18
CA ASP A 108 -9.97 -3.18 27.02
C ASP A 108 -9.01 -4.30 26.65
N ILE A 109 -9.53 -5.52 26.43
CA ILE A 109 -8.73 -6.67 26.02
C ILE A 109 -8.11 -6.42 24.64
N ALA A 110 -8.89 -5.91 23.68
CA ALA A 110 -8.40 -5.59 22.35
C ALA A 110 -7.30 -4.52 22.40
N SER A 111 -7.55 -3.43 23.13
CA SER A 111 -6.60 -2.32 23.31
C SER A 111 -5.31 -2.78 23.98
N TRP A 112 -5.41 -3.61 25.03
CA TRP A 112 -4.24 -4.20 25.66
C TRP A 112 -3.47 -5.08 24.69
N TYR A 113 -4.15 -5.97 23.97
CA TYR A 113 -3.50 -6.96 23.11
C TYR A 113 -2.73 -6.33 21.94
N VAL A 114 -3.33 -5.30 21.32
CA VAL A 114 -2.78 -4.62 20.14
C VAL A 114 -1.74 -3.57 20.54
N LEU A 115 -2.04 -2.71 21.51
CA LEU A 115 -1.22 -1.54 21.83
C LEU A 115 -0.37 -1.70 23.10
N GLN A 116 -0.95 -2.11 24.23
CA GLN A 116 -0.21 -2.08 25.50
C GLN A 116 0.80 -3.23 25.62
N ARG A 117 0.45 -4.41 25.14
CA ARG A 117 1.36 -5.58 25.11
C ARG A 117 2.62 -5.33 24.29
N THR A 118 2.54 -4.43 23.29
CA THR A 118 3.64 -4.08 22.38
C THR A 118 4.22 -2.69 22.67
N ARG A 119 3.83 -2.05 23.78
CA ARG A 119 4.16 -0.64 24.10
C ARG A 119 5.63 -0.30 23.95
N ALA A 120 6.52 -1.08 24.55
CA ALA A 120 7.96 -0.84 24.48
C ALA A 120 8.51 -0.91 23.04
N ALA A 121 7.99 -1.83 22.22
CA ALA A 121 8.38 -1.95 20.81
C ALA A 121 7.83 -0.78 19.98
N TYR A 122 6.59 -0.37 20.24
CA TYR A 122 6.00 0.82 19.65
C TYR A 122 6.81 2.08 20.00
N GLU A 123 7.19 2.28 21.26
CA GLU A 123 7.95 3.44 21.71
C GLU A 123 9.33 3.50 21.05
N SER A 124 10.06 2.38 21.03
CA SER A 124 11.35 2.26 20.35
C SER A 124 11.23 2.53 18.84
N PHE A 125 10.20 2.00 18.19
CA PHE A 125 9.93 2.25 16.78
C PHE A 125 9.58 3.72 16.49
N SER A 126 8.70 4.31 17.30
CA SER A 126 8.29 5.71 17.23
C SER A 126 9.49 6.65 17.41
N GLU A 127 10.39 6.33 18.35
CA GLU A 127 11.65 7.04 18.55
C GLU A 127 12.53 6.99 17.29
N GLY A 128 12.72 5.81 16.69
CA GLY A 128 13.46 5.67 15.43
C GLY A 128 12.86 6.49 14.28
N LEU A 129 11.53 6.56 14.20
CA LEU A 129 10.80 7.33 13.19
C LEU A 129 10.92 8.86 13.38
N THR A 130 11.46 9.35 14.50
CA THR A 130 11.79 10.77 14.64
C THR A 130 12.93 11.22 13.73
N ALA A 131 13.72 10.28 13.21
CA ALA A 131 14.81 10.56 12.30
C ALA A 131 14.36 11.44 11.12
N LEU A 132 15.17 12.43 10.78
CA LEU A 132 14.91 13.40 9.71
C LEU A 132 13.54 14.13 9.82
N GLY A 133 12.92 14.14 11.01
CA GLY A 133 11.64 14.81 11.26
C GLY A 133 10.41 14.05 10.76
N MET A 134 10.54 12.78 10.36
CA MET A 134 9.45 12.01 9.74
C MET A 134 8.22 11.89 10.64
N LEU A 135 8.39 11.53 11.92
CA LEU A 135 7.26 11.44 12.86
C LEU A 135 6.53 12.79 13.03
N ASN A 136 7.26 13.91 13.04
CA ASN A 136 6.65 15.23 13.17
C ASN A 136 5.86 15.61 11.91
N ALA A 137 6.40 15.31 10.73
CA ALA A 137 5.69 15.48 9.46
C ALA A 137 4.42 14.63 9.42
N LEU A 138 4.48 13.36 9.87
CA LEU A 138 3.31 12.48 9.97
C LEU A 138 2.20 13.06 10.85
N LYS A 139 2.57 13.61 12.02
CA LYS A 139 1.61 14.26 12.92
C LYS A 139 1.02 15.54 12.34
N THR A 140 1.79 16.27 11.54
CA THR A 140 1.40 17.56 10.96
C THR A 140 0.54 17.38 9.70
N TYR A 141 0.83 16.37 8.88
CA TYR A 141 0.19 16.13 7.58
C TYR A 141 -0.34 14.68 7.44
N PRO A 142 -1.20 14.21 8.37
CA PRO A 142 -1.58 12.80 8.44
C PRO A 142 -2.36 12.31 7.21
N MET A 143 -3.18 13.18 6.61
CA MET A 143 -3.97 12.81 5.42
C MET A 143 -3.11 12.74 4.16
N GLN A 144 -2.21 13.72 3.97
CA GLN A 144 -1.34 13.79 2.79
C GLN A 144 -0.31 12.67 2.77
N LEU A 145 0.16 12.23 3.93
CA LEU A 145 1.18 11.20 4.06
C LEU A 145 0.60 9.79 4.25
N ARG A 146 -0.74 9.64 4.30
CA ARG A 146 -1.40 8.36 4.55
C ARG A 146 -0.94 7.25 3.59
N CYS A 147 -0.78 7.59 2.31
CA CYS A 147 -0.35 6.65 1.26
C CYS A 147 1.08 6.14 1.41
N LEU A 148 1.87 6.70 2.34
CA LEU A 148 3.24 6.27 2.63
C LEU A 148 3.31 5.13 3.65
N TYR A 149 2.29 5.01 4.50
CA TYR A 149 2.35 4.10 5.66
C TYR A 149 1.30 3.00 5.61
N VAL A 150 0.07 3.38 5.29
CA VAL A 150 -1.05 2.45 5.20
C VAL A 150 -1.07 1.90 3.78
N GLU A 151 -1.27 0.59 3.67
CA GLU A 151 -1.50 -0.02 2.36
C GLU A 151 -2.70 0.67 1.71
N SER A 152 -2.42 1.37 0.61
CA SER A 152 -3.45 1.91 -0.25
C SER A 152 -4.03 0.74 -1.05
N ILE A 153 -5.26 0.34 -0.72
CA ILE A 153 -6.05 -0.59 -1.55
C ILE A 153 -6.50 0.12 -2.85
N GLU A 154 -6.18 1.40 -3.06
CA GLU A 154 -6.42 2.05 -4.36
C GLU A 154 -5.54 1.39 -5.42
N ARG A 155 -6.17 0.47 -6.14
CA ARG A 155 -5.62 -0.12 -7.36
C ARG A 155 -5.35 1.00 -8.35
N LEU A 156 -4.24 0.89 -9.07
CA LEU A 156 -3.92 1.76 -10.18
C LEU A 156 -5.12 1.82 -11.13
N THR A 157 -5.57 3.01 -11.50
CA THR A 157 -6.67 3.21 -12.45
C THR A 157 -6.10 3.60 -13.81
N ALA A 158 -6.84 3.30 -14.88
CA ALA A 158 -6.46 3.71 -16.24
C ALA A 158 -6.25 5.23 -16.33
N GLU A 159 -7.14 6.02 -15.73
CA GLU A 159 -7.07 7.49 -15.70
C GLU A 159 -5.84 7.99 -14.92
N HIS A 160 -5.54 7.39 -13.77
CA HIS A 160 -4.35 7.78 -13.00
C HIS A 160 -3.07 7.45 -13.78
N LEU A 161 -3.00 6.26 -14.38
CA LEU A 161 -1.85 5.88 -15.18
C LEU A 161 -1.73 6.77 -16.43
N GLU A 162 -2.83 7.11 -17.11
CA GLU A 162 -2.81 8.04 -18.24
C GLU A 162 -2.26 9.42 -17.83
N ASN A 163 -2.79 10.00 -16.75
CA ASN A 163 -2.41 11.32 -16.26
C ASN A 163 -0.95 11.39 -15.76
N LEU A 164 -0.34 10.24 -15.47
CA LEU A 164 1.07 10.15 -15.11
C LEU A 164 1.99 10.50 -16.29
N PHE A 165 1.56 10.20 -17.52
CA PHE A 165 2.39 10.34 -18.71
C PHE A 165 2.23 11.72 -19.36
N LYS A 166 3.36 12.41 -19.55
CA LYS A 166 3.42 13.55 -20.45
C LYS A 166 3.49 13.07 -21.91
N VAL A 167 2.54 13.48 -22.74
CA VAL A 167 2.53 13.07 -24.16
C VAL A 167 3.35 14.06 -25.01
N HIS A 168 4.28 13.54 -25.81
CA HIS A 168 5.08 14.31 -26.76
C HIS A 168 4.55 14.09 -28.19
N LEU A 169 3.67 15.00 -28.63
CA LEU A 169 3.15 15.02 -29.99
C LEU A 169 4.07 15.83 -30.92
N SER A 170 4.10 15.44 -32.19
CA SER A 170 4.62 16.24 -33.30
C SER A 170 3.81 17.53 -33.48
N GLU A 171 4.32 18.45 -34.30
CA GLU A 171 3.63 19.71 -34.60
C GLU A 171 2.26 19.45 -35.25
N ALA A 172 1.25 20.20 -34.79
CA ALA A 172 -0.10 20.13 -35.31
C ALA A 172 -0.12 20.47 -36.81
N GLY A 173 -0.73 19.59 -37.62
CA GLY A 173 -0.75 19.73 -39.08
C GLY A 173 0.39 19.01 -39.81
N SER A 174 1.35 18.43 -39.10
CA SER A 174 2.34 17.53 -39.71
C SER A 174 1.71 16.20 -40.13
N ASN A 175 2.31 15.52 -41.10
CA ASN A 175 1.89 14.17 -41.53
C ASN A 175 1.93 13.15 -40.37
N LYS A 176 2.78 13.39 -39.36
CA LYS A 176 2.96 12.51 -38.20
C LYS A 176 1.84 12.67 -37.17
N TYR A 177 1.42 13.91 -36.91
CA TYR A 177 0.46 14.26 -35.86
C TYR A 177 -0.84 13.44 -35.90
N HIS A 178 -1.38 13.21 -37.10
CA HIS A 178 -2.63 12.44 -37.23
C HIS A 178 -2.49 10.99 -36.74
N GLY A 179 -1.40 10.32 -37.11
CA GLY A 179 -1.13 8.95 -36.68
C GLY A 179 -0.87 8.85 -35.17
N GLU A 180 -0.22 9.86 -34.60
CA GLU A 180 0.00 9.97 -33.16
C GLU A 180 -1.31 10.14 -32.38
N CYS A 181 -2.22 11.01 -32.85
CA CYS A 181 -3.52 11.19 -32.20
C CYS A 181 -4.35 9.90 -32.19
N ILE A 182 -4.35 9.14 -33.29
CA ILE A 182 -5.02 7.84 -33.36
C ILE A 182 -4.38 6.86 -32.37
N THR A 183 -3.04 6.77 -32.39
CA THR A 183 -2.28 5.88 -31.50
C THR A 183 -2.49 6.25 -30.02
N LEU A 184 -2.62 7.54 -29.71
CA LEU A 184 -2.95 8.02 -28.37
C LEU A 184 -4.37 7.62 -27.95
N GLY A 185 -5.32 7.59 -28.89
CA GLY A 185 -6.64 7.00 -28.67
C GLY A 185 -6.54 5.51 -28.31
N PHE A 186 -5.79 4.74 -29.10
CA PHE A 186 -5.56 3.31 -28.82
C PHE A 186 -4.85 3.07 -27.48
N TRP A 187 -3.93 3.95 -27.08
CA TRP A 187 -3.27 3.89 -25.78
C TRP A 187 -4.28 4.01 -24.63
N ARG A 188 -5.19 4.99 -24.70
CA ARG A 188 -6.25 5.18 -23.70
C ARG A 188 -7.18 3.97 -23.61
N ASP A 189 -7.61 3.47 -24.76
CA ASP A 189 -8.46 2.28 -24.86
C ASP A 189 -7.74 1.05 -24.28
N TYR A 190 -6.44 0.91 -24.54
CA TYR A 190 -5.62 -0.17 -24.01
C TYR A 190 -5.49 -0.13 -22.48
N LEU A 191 -5.25 1.04 -21.90
CA LEU A 191 -5.24 1.21 -20.44
C LEU A 191 -6.60 0.85 -19.82
N GLN A 192 -7.69 1.25 -20.48
CA GLN A 192 -9.03 0.92 -20.02
C GLN A 192 -9.32 -0.59 -20.11
N ASP A 193 -8.92 -1.24 -21.20
CA ASP A 193 -9.02 -2.70 -21.35
C ASP A 193 -8.18 -3.43 -20.29
N ALA A 194 -6.97 -2.93 -19.98
CA ALA A 194 -6.12 -3.49 -18.93
C ALA A 194 -6.75 -3.40 -17.54
N LYS A 195 -7.38 -2.26 -17.22
CA LYS A 195 -8.18 -2.10 -16.00
C LYS A 195 -9.32 -3.12 -15.92
N LEU A 196 -10.00 -3.36 -17.04
CA LEU A 196 -11.12 -4.30 -17.16
C LEU A 196 -10.67 -5.77 -17.33
N LYS A 197 -9.36 -6.04 -17.30
CA LYS A 197 -8.76 -7.38 -17.51
C LYS A 197 -9.12 -7.99 -18.87
N LEU A 198 -9.24 -7.16 -19.90
CA LEU A 198 -9.50 -7.56 -21.29
C LEU A 198 -8.20 -7.71 -22.10
N THR A 199 -7.06 -7.29 -21.56
CA THR A 199 -5.69 -7.55 -22.05
C THR A 199 -5.07 -8.70 -21.26
N THR A 200 -3.96 -9.23 -21.77
CA THR A 200 -3.11 -10.15 -20.99
C THR A 200 -2.19 -9.42 -20.00
N VAL A 201 -2.01 -8.11 -20.16
CA VAL A 201 -1.13 -7.22 -19.37
C VAL A 201 -1.94 -6.37 -18.39
N SER A 202 -1.54 -6.29 -17.12
CA SER A 202 -2.16 -5.40 -16.13
C SER A 202 -1.61 -3.96 -16.17
N LEU A 203 -2.28 -3.02 -15.52
CA LEU A 203 -1.80 -1.63 -15.41
C LEU A 203 -0.44 -1.55 -14.68
N GLU A 204 -0.23 -2.41 -13.68
CA GLU A 204 1.03 -2.52 -12.96
C GLU A 204 2.14 -3.06 -13.87
N GLU A 205 1.83 -4.02 -14.74
CA GLU A 205 2.80 -4.54 -15.71
C GLU A 205 3.17 -3.49 -16.77
N VAL A 206 2.23 -2.63 -17.17
CA VAL A 206 2.52 -1.43 -17.97
C VAL A 206 3.45 -0.49 -17.21
N LEU A 207 3.16 -0.20 -15.92
CA LEU A 207 3.99 0.69 -15.11
C LEU A 207 5.42 0.13 -14.94
N VAL A 208 5.56 -1.17 -14.68
CA VAL A 208 6.85 -1.86 -14.58
C VAL A 208 7.60 -1.79 -15.90
N PHE A 209 6.92 -2.01 -17.02
CA PHE A 209 7.55 -1.95 -18.34
C PHE A 209 8.21 -0.60 -18.60
N VAL A 210 7.56 0.49 -18.19
CA VAL A 210 8.06 1.85 -18.47
C VAL A 210 9.03 2.36 -17.42
N THR A 211 8.82 2.02 -16.15
CA THR A 211 9.51 2.67 -15.02
C THR A 211 10.39 1.71 -14.21
N GLY A 212 10.26 0.40 -14.45
CA GLY A 212 10.87 -0.63 -13.61
C GLY A 212 10.21 -0.79 -12.23
N SER A 213 9.13 -0.06 -11.94
CA SER A 213 8.41 -0.15 -10.66
C SER A 213 6.95 -0.56 -10.85
N ASP A 214 6.44 -1.38 -9.93
CA ASP A 214 5.04 -1.80 -9.87
C ASP A 214 4.16 -0.82 -9.08
N LYS A 215 4.75 0.25 -8.55
CA LYS A 215 4.07 1.30 -7.78
C LYS A 215 4.59 2.69 -8.15
N ILE A 216 3.73 3.68 -8.00
CA ILE A 216 4.13 5.08 -8.14
C ILE A 216 4.87 5.50 -6.85
N PRO A 217 6.11 6.02 -6.93
CA PRO A 217 6.84 6.50 -5.76
C PRO A 217 6.07 7.60 -5.03
N ALA A 218 6.28 7.67 -3.72
CA ALA A 218 5.72 8.70 -2.83
C ALA A 218 5.84 10.14 -3.35
N LEU A 219 7.01 10.45 -3.90
CA LEU A 219 7.36 11.77 -4.43
C LEU A 219 7.09 11.90 -5.94
N GLY A 220 6.47 10.89 -6.55
CA GLY A 220 6.38 10.74 -8.01
C GLY A 220 7.69 10.26 -8.64
N PHE A 221 7.65 10.01 -9.95
CA PHE A 221 8.84 9.63 -10.71
C PHE A 221 9.68 10.86 -11.08
N SER A 222 11.00 10.70 -11.07
CA SER A 222 11.95 11.67 -11.58
C SER A 222 12.97 10.94 -12.48
N PRO A 223 12.99 11.19 -13.80
CA PRO A 223 12.15 12.13 -14.55
C PRO A 223 10.67 11.70 -14.62
N ALA A 224 9.77 12.64 -14.91
CA ALA A 224 8.34 12.33 -15.06
C ALA A 224 8.10 11.43 -16.27
N PRO A 225 7.19 10.43 -16.20
CA PRO A 225 7.00 9.50 -17.30
C PRO A 225 6.42 10.18 -18.53
N SER A 226 6.75 9.67 -19.71
CA SER A 226 6.30 10.27 -20.97
C SER A 226 6.00 9.26 -22.07
N VAL A 227 5.16 9.67 -23.02
CA VAL A 227 4.75 8.90 -24.19
C VAL A 227 5.31 9.56 -25.45
N GLU A 228 5.98 8.75 -26.27
CA GLU A 228 6.47 9.09 -27.60
C GLU A 228 5.94 8.07 -28.63
N PHE A 229 6.22 8.29 -29.90
CA PHE A 229 5.65 7.52 -31.01
C PHE A 229 6.73 6.96 -31.94
N LEU A 230 6.58 5.70 -32.33
CA LEU A 230 7.48 5.01 -33.26
C LEU A 230 6.96 5.20 -34.68
N HIS A 231 7.56 6.14 -35.42
CA HIS A 231 7.18 6.45 -36.80
C HIS A 231 7.80 5.52 -37.85
N ASP A 232 8.77 4.69 -37.45
CA ASP A 232 9.37 3.72 -38.35
C ASP A 232 8.50 2.46 -38.42
N GLU A 233 8.18 2.02 -39.63
CA GLU A 233 7.37 0.82 -39.89
C GLU A 233 8.06 -0.47 -39.43
N ASP A 234 9.39 -0.45 -39.26
CA ASP A 234 10.16 -1.59 -38.75
C ASP A 234 9.92 -1.86 -37.25
N HIS A 235 9.36 -0.88 -36.52
CA HIS A 235 9.10 -1.01 -35.09
C HIS A 235 7.70 -1.59 -34.80
N ARG A 236 7.66 -2.91 -34.69
CA ARG A 236 6.41 -3.63 -34.43
C ARG A 236 5.87 -3.49 -33.00
N PHE A 237 6.74 -3.49 -32.00
CA PHE A 237 6.39 -3.59 -30.58
C PHE A 237 6.66 -2.28 -29.82
N PRO A 238 6.02 -2.03 -28.66
CA PRO A 238 6.39 -0.90 -27.82
C PRO A 238 7.83 -1.02 -27.32
N ILE A 239 8.46 0.13 -27.10
CA ILE A 239 9.81 0.23 -26.57
C ILE A 239 9.76 1.09 -25.31
N ALA A 240 10.38 0.64 -24.23
CA ALA A 240 10.54 1.43 -23.01
C ALA A 240 12.00 1.86 -22.82
N ASN A 241 12.21 3.09 -22.34
CA ASN A 241 13.45 3.52 -21.72
C ASN A 241 13.18 3.76 -20.23
N THR A 242 13.52 2.77 -19.40
CA THR A 242 13.27 2.81 -17.95
C THR A 242 14.10 3.86 -17.22
N CYS A 243 15.25 4.26 -17.75
CA CYS A 243 16.06 5.33 -17.16
C CYS A 243 15.41 6.71 -17.34
N GLU A 244 14.65 6.89 -18.42
CA GLU A 244 13.98 8.15 -18.76
C GLU A 244 12.46 8.11 -18.49
N ASN A 245 11.93 6.96 -18.04
CA ASN A 245 10.50 6.70 -17.90
C ASN A 245 9.70 6.97 -19.19
N VAL A 246 10.28 6.64 -20.35
CA VAL A 246 9.66 6.88 -21.67
C VAL A 246 9.09 5.57 -22.22
N ILE A 247 7.83 5.60 -22.67
CA ILE A 247 7.28 4.55 -23.55
C ILE A 247 7.11 5.09 -24.97
N ARG A 248 7.56 4.31 -25.94
CA ARG A 248 7.39 4.60 -27.36
C ARG A 248 6.36 3.64 -27.94
N LEU A 249 5.27 4.19 -28.45
CA LEU A 249 4.12 3.42 -28.92
C LEU A 249 4.22 3.16 -30.43
N PRO A 250 3.97 1.91 -30.89
CA PRO A 250 3.96 1.61 -32.31
C PRO A 250 2.69 2.17 -32.96
N LEU A 251 2.85 2.81 -34.12
CA LEU A 251 1.71 3.26 -34.92
C LEU A 251 1.03 2.04 -35.56
N LYS A 252 -0.30 1.95 -35.44
CA LYS A 252 -1.10 0.87 -36.06
C LYS A 252 -2.36 1.43 -36.71
N SER A 253 -2.85 0.71 -37.71
CA SER A 253 -4.09 1.07 -38.40
C SER A 253 -5.35 0.67 -37.65
N LYS A 254 -5.26 -0.28 -36.70
CA LYS A 254 -6.39 -0.79 -35.91
C LYS A 254 -5.98 -1.06 -34.47
N TYR A 255 -6.91 -0.83 -33.55
CA TYR A 255 -6.75 -1.08 -32.12
C TYR A 255 -6.36 -2.54 -31.82
N GLU A 256 -6.97 -3.52 -32.50
CA GLU A 256 -6.70 -4.95 -32.27
C GLU A 256 -5.23 -5.32 -32.51
N TYR A 257 -4.60 -4.71 -33.53
CA TYR A 257 -3.18 -4.92 -33.82
C TYR A 257 -2.30 -4.21 -32.79
N PHE A 258 -2.68 -3.00 -32.40
CA PHE A 258 -2.03 -2.26 -31.32
C PHE A 258 -2.02 -3.07 -30.03
N LYS A 259 -3.20 -3.49 -29.56
CA LYS A 259 -3.38 -4.31 -28.36
C LYS A 259 -2.55 -5.59 -28.39
N LYS A 260 -2.56 -6.32 -29.51
CA LYS A 260 -1.78 -7.56 -29.66
C LYS A 260 -0.28 -7.33 -29.55
N ASP A 261 0.24 -6.31 -30.23
CA ASP A 261 1.68 -6.01 -30.21
C ASP A 261 2.11 -5.40 -28.86
N MET A 262 1.24 -4.63 -28.18
CA MET A 262 1.45 -4.14 -26.82
C MET A 262 1.54 -5.29 -25.82
N ASP A 263 0.54 -6.20 -25.82
CA ASP A 263 0.51 -7.39 -24.96
C ASP A 263 1.76 -8.24 -25.13
N PHE A 264 2.14 -8.51 -26.40
CA PHE A 264 3.33 -9.29 -26.70
C PHE A 264 4.60 -8.57 -26.25
N GLY A 265 4.76 -7.29 -26.59
CA GLY A 265 5.97 -6.53 -26.28
C GLY A 265 6.23 -6.42 -24.78
N ILE A 266 5.19 -6.11 -24.00
CA ILE A 266 5.29 -5.96 -22.55
C ILE A 266 5.57 -7.30 -21.87
N LYS A 267 4.83 -8.37 -22.21
CA LYS A 267 5.04 -9.69 -21.57
C LYS A 267 6.38 -10.32 -21.89
N ASN A 268 6.96 -10.03 -23.05
CA ASN A 268 8.25 -10.61 -23.46
C ASN A 268 9.45 -9.69 -23.13
N SER A 269 9.22 -8.61 -22.38
CA SER A 269 10.25 -7.68 -21.94
C SER A 269 10.90 -8.03 -20.59
N HIS A 270 10.47 -9.12 -19.94
CA HIS A 270 10.94 -9.53 -18.61
C HIS A 270 12.42 -9.96 -18.62
N GLY A 271 13.32 -8.97 -18.65
CA GLY A 271 14.78 -9.15 -18.60
C GLY A 271 15.50 -8.20 -17.63
N PHE A 272 14.83 -7.18 -17.09
CA PHE A 272 15.40 -6.29 -16.08
C PHE A 272 14.35 -5.99 -15.00
N GLY A 273 14.63 -6.35 -13.75
CA GLY A 273 13.88 -5.82 -12.59
C GLY A 273 12.96 -6.79 -11.85
N ARG A 274 13.27 -8.08 -11.74
CA ARG A 274 12.85 -8.84 -10.55
C ARG A 274 14.09 -9.19 -9.72
N PRO A 275 14.12 -8.91 -8.40
CA PRO A 275 15.08 -9.57 -7.52
C PRO A 275 14.86 -11.09 -7.50
#